data_AF-A0A7W8CQ91-F1
#
_entry.id   AF-A0A7W8CQ91-F1
#
_cell.length_a   1.000
_cell.length_b   1.000
_cell.length_c   1.000
_cell.angle_alpha   90.00
_cell.angle_beta   90.00
_cell.angle_gamma   90.00
#
_symmetry.space_group_name_H-M   'P 1'
#
loop_
_entity.id
_entity.type
_entity.pdbx_description
1 polymer ?
#
loop_
_entity_poly.entity_id
_entity_poly.type
_entity_poly.pdbx_seq_one_letter_code
_entity_poly.pdbx_strand_id
1 'polypeptide(L)'
;MLLAARGDVDEAYRATEQAMVEHDRIPMPFERARTQLLLGRIQRRQRQEQAATASLTEAWSVFERLGTPLWAAQARAEMDRAAIATRRHEFTPAEAKVARLTASGMTNGEVAAALFISPKTVEFHLGGIYRKLGIRSRAELGGHMREPKE
;
A
#
# COMPACT_ATOMS: atom_id res chain seq x y z
N MET A 1 19.70 -2.02 3.68
CA MET A 1 18.73 -1.77 4.78
C MET A 1 18.93 -0.46 5.53
N LEU A 2 20.17 0.05 5.68
CA LEU A 2 20.45 1.29 6.44
C LEU A 2 20.02 2.60 5.75
N LEU A 3 19.82 2.61 4.42
CA LEU A 3 19.48 3.83 3.66
C LEU A 3 17.98 4.17 3.68
N ALA A 4 17.08 3.16 3.73
CA ALA A 4 15.63 3.38 3.83
C ALA A 4 15.20 4.05 5.16
N ALA A 5 16.10 4.09 6.15
CA ALA A 5 15.89 4.73 7.44
C ALA A 5 16.30 6.21 7.48
N ARG A 6 16.95 6.75 6.42
CA ARG A 6 17.48 8.13 6.38
C ARG A 6 16.64 9.12 5.57
N GLY A 7 15.51 8.70 5.02
CA GLY A 7 14.59 9.59 4.29
C GLY A 7 14.97 9.89 2.84
N ASP A 8 16.10 9.38 2.33
CA ASP A 8 16.44 9.48 0.90
C ASP A 8 15.90 8.26 0.13
N VAL A 9 14.68 8.40 -0.37
CA VAL A 9 13.93 7.33 -1.06
C VAL A 9 14.55 6.98 -2.42
N ASP A 10 15.21 7.93 -3.09
CA ASP A 10 15.82 7.75 -4.40
C ASP A 10 17.19 7.07 -4.31
N GLU A 11 17.99 7.43 -3.30
CA GLU A 11 19.22 6.72 -2.98
C GLU A 11 18.94 5.29 -2.51
N ALA A 12 17.91 5.11 -1.67
CA ALA A 12 17.46 3.78 -1.27
C ALA A 12 17.01 2.93 -2.46
N TYR A 13 16.29 3.50 -3.42
CA TYR A 13 15.89 2.80 -4.64
C TYR A 13 17.09 2.31 -5.45
N ARG A 14 18.01 3.23 -5.81
CA ARG A 14 19.23 2.89 -6.57
C ARG A 14 20.08 1.83 -5.88
N ALA A 15 20.25 1.93 -4.57
CA ALA A 15 20.99 0.94 -3.80
C ALA A 15 20.32 -0.45 -3.81
N THR A 16 18.99 -0.50 -3.85
CA THR A 16 18.23 -1.75 -3.89
C THR A 16 18.29 -2.39 -5.27
N GLU A 17 18.24 -1.60 -6.34
CA GLU A 17 18.46 -2.09 -7.71
C GLU A 17 19.87 -2.66 -7.89
N GLN A 18 20.89 -1.97 -7.40
CA GLN A 18 22.27 -2.47 -7.42
C GLN A 18 22.43 -3.79 -6.65
N ALA A 19 21.81 -3.91 -5.47
CA ALA A 19 21.85 -5.16 -4.70
C ALA A 19 21.17 -6.33 -5.44
N MET A 20 20.11 -6.07 -6.22
CA MET A 20 19.47 -7.10 -7.04
C MET A 20 20.42 -7.67 -8.11
N VAL A 21 21.21 -6.81 -8.76
CA VAL A 21 22.22 -7.24 -9.74
C VAL A 21 23.29 -8.14 -9.09
N GLU A 22 23.70 -7.83 -7.87
CA GLU A 22 24.66 -8.66 -7.13
C GLU A 22 24.05 -10.00 -6.69
N HIS A 23 22.77 -10.04 -6.35
CA HIS A 23 22.07 -11.28 -6.00
C HIS A 23 21.91 -12.23 -7.19
N ASP A 24 21.92 -11.74 -8.43
CA ASP A 24 21.87 -12.62 -9.60
C ASP A 24 23.21 -13.35 -9.85
N ARG A 25 24.31 -12.94 -9.17
CA ARG A 25 25.63 -13.57 -9.30
C ARG A 25 25.81 -14.80 -8.41
N ILE A 26 25.00 -14.95 -7.35
CA ILE A 26 25.12 -16.06 -6.38
C ILE A 26 23.71 -16.57 -6.04
N PRO A 27 23.44 -17.89 -6.06
CA PRO A 27 22.14 -18.45 -5.68
C PRO A 27 21.79 -18.24 -4.19
N MET A 28 21.31 -17.03 -3.86
CA MET A 28 20.82 -16.65 -2.52
C MET A 28 19.35 -16.24 -2.60
N PRO A 29 18.43 -17.19 -2.86
CA PRO A 29 17.02 -16.87 -3.13
C PRO A 29 16.34 -16.13 -1.97
N PHE A 30 16.71 -16.44 -0.73
CA PHE A 30 16.17 -15.75 0.45
C PHE A 30 16.59 -14.28 0.51
N GLU A 31 17.89 -13.97 0.37
CA GLU A 31 18.37 -12.60 0.42
C GLU A 31 17.87 -11.77 -0.77
N ARG A 32 17.78 -12.39 -1.95
CA ARG A 32 17.13 -11.77 -3.13
C ARG A 32 15.67 -11.40 -2.83
N ALA A 33 14.88 -12.31 -2.27
CA ALA A 33 13.49 -12.04 -1.90
C ALA A 33 13.35 -10.95 -0.83
N ARG A 34 14.27 -10.90 0.14
CA ARG A 34 14.32 -9.84 1.16
C ARG A 34 14.62 -8.47 0.54
N THR A 35 15.52 -8.41 -0.43
CA THR A 35 15.82 -7.20 -1.21
C THR A 35 14.63 -6.80 -2.09
N GLN A 36 13.95 -7.75 -2.74
CA GLN A 36 12.72 -7.50 -3.50
C GLN A 36 11.58 -6.96 -2.63
N LEU A 37 11.41 -7.48 -1.41
CA LEU A 37 10.43 -6.96 -0.44
C LEU A 37 10.73 -5.50 -0.07
N LEU A 38 12.00 -5.15 0.14
CA LEU A 38 12.42 -3.77 0.39
C LEU A 38 12.17 -2.88 -0.84
N LEU A 39 12.52 -3.36 -2.03
CA LEU A 39 12.30 -2.65 -3.29
C LEU A 39 10.82 -2.33 -3.50
N GLY A 40 9.94 -3.31 -3.30
CA GLY A 40 8.50 -3.13 -3.41
C GLY A 40 7.94 -2.07 -2.44
N ARG A 41 8.46 -2.02 -1.20
CA ARG A 41 8.10 -0.97 -0.22
C ARG A 41 8.53 0.42 -0.68
N ILE A 42 9.72 0.55 -1.26
CA ILE A 42 10.26 1.81 -1.79
C ILE A 42 9.45 2.25 -3.01
N GLN A 43 9.20 1.36 -3.96
CA GLN A 43 8.40 1.61 -5.16
C GLN A 43 6.99 2.13 -4.82
N ARG A 44 6.35 1.56 -3.78
CA ARG A 44 5.06 2.05 -3.29
C ARG A 44 5.13 3.49 -2.78
N ARG A 45 6.20 3.87 -2.07
CA ARG A 45 6.40 5.26 -1.62
C ARG A 45 6.60 6.22 -2.79
N GLN A 46 7.24 5.76 -3.87
CA GLN A 46 7.38 6.52 -5.12
C GLN A 46 6.15 6.47 -6.04
N ARG A 47 5.01 5.91 -5.60
CA ARG A 47 3.78 5.73 -6.40
C ARG A 47 3.97 4.89 -7.67
N GLN A 48 4.99 4.02 -7.71
CA GLN A 48 5.23 3.08 -8.79
C GLN A 48 4.43 1.78 -8.54
N GLU A 49 3.10 1.85 -8.58
CA GLU A 49 2.20 0.77 -8.12
C GLU A 49 2.39 -0.56 -8.86
N GLN A 50 2.54 -0.52 -10.20
CA GLN A 50 2.76 -1.72 -11.01
C GLN A 50 4.09 -2.40 -10.65
N ALA A 51 5.17 -1.62 -10.54
CA ALA A 51 6.49 -2.11 -10.17
C ALA A 51 6.49 -2.68 -8.74
N ALA A 52 5.86 -1.97 -7.79
CA ALA A 52 5.70 -2.43 -6.42
C ALA A 52 4.98 -3.79 -6.36
N THR A 53 3.87 -3.92 -7.08
CA THR A 53 3.10 -5.17 -7.14
C THR A 53 3.93 -6.33 -7.68
N ALA A 54 4.69 -6.11 -8.76
CA ALA A 54 5.57 -7.12 -9.32
C ALA A 54 6.65 -7.57 -8.33
N SER A 55 7.40 -6.63 -7.74
CA SER A 55 8.47 -6.92 -6.77
C SER A 55 7.96 -7.67 -5.53
N LEU A 56 6.80 -7.26 -4.99
CA LEU A 56 6.20 -7.88 -3.82
C LEU A 56 5.65 -9.28 -4.12
N THR A 57 5.09 -9.49 -5.31
CA THR A 57 4.61 -10.82 -5.75
C THR A 57 5.76 -11.81 -5.87
N GLU A 58 6.88 -11.38 -6.48
CA GLU A 58 8.09 -12.21 -6.59
C GLU A 58 8.67 -12.57 -5.22
N ALA A 59 8.80 -11.58 -4.33
CA ALA A 59 9.27 -11.82 -2.96
C ALA A 59 8.37 -12.83 -2.21
N TRP A 60 7.04 -12.65 -2.26
CA TRP A 60 6.09 -13.56 -1.64
C TRP A 60 6.22 -14.99 -2.20
N SER A 61 6.27 -15.12 -3.52
CA SER A 61 6.37 -16.42 -4.21
C SER A 61 7.65 -17.17 -3.80
N VAL A 62 8.77 -16.47 -3.64
CA VAL A 62 10.02 -17.08 -3.14
C VAL A 62 9.88 -17.49 -1.67
N PHE A 63 9.34 -16.64 -0.81
CA PHE A 63 9.19 -16.98 0.62
C PHE A 63 8.26 -18.17 0.87
N GLU A 64 7.19 -18.30 0.08
CA GLU A 64 6.31 -19.49 0.07
C GLU A 64 7.08 -20.74 -0.34
N ARG A 65 7.81 -20.71 -1.46
CA ARG A 65 8.63 -21.85 -1.92
C ARG A 65 9.69 -22.28 -0.90
N LEU A 66 10.27 -21.33 -0.18
CA LEU A 66 11.28 -21.59 0.85
C LEU A 66 10.68 -22.02 2.20
N GLY A 67 9.35 -22.01 2.36
CA GLY A 67 8.70 -22.38 3.62
C GLY A 67 8.99 -21.38 4.75
N THR A 68 9.03 -20.08 4.44
CA THR A 68 9.34 -19.00 5.40
C THR A 68 8.09 -18.18 5.74
N PRO A 69 7.17 -18.71 6.57
CA PRO A 69 5.81 -18.17 6.70
C PRO A 69 5.75 -16.74 7.25
N LEU A 70 6.66 -16.36 8.15
CA LEU A 70 6.72 -15.00 8.67
C LEU A 70 7.06 -13.99 7.57
N TRP A 71 8.00 -14.34 6.68
CA TRP A 71 8.40 -13.48 5.56
C TRP A 71 7.33 -13.45 4.46
N ALA A 72 6.70 -14.59 4.18
CA ALA A 72 5.57 -14.65 3.26
C ALA A 72 4.39 -13.79 3.75
N ALA A 73 4.04 -13.87 5.04
CA ALA A 73 3.01 -13.02 5.63
C ALA A 73 3.35 -11.52 5.54
N GLN A 74 4.61 -11.15 5.75
CA GLN A 74 5.07 -9.77 5.58
C GLN A 74 4.94 -9.30 4.12
N ALA A 75 5.38 -10.10 3.15
CA ALA A 75 5.26 -9.77 1.73
C ALA A 75 3.78 -9.64 1.32
N ARG A 76 2.92 -10.55 1.79
CA ARG A 76 1.48 -10.50 1.54
C ARG A 76 0.84 -9.23 2.09
N ALA A 77 1.18 -8.85 3.32
CA ALA A 77 0.66 -7.62 3.91
C ALA A 77 1.06 -6.36 3.12
N GLU A 78 2.27 -6.32 2.54
CA GLU A 78 2.67 -5.22 1.65
C GLU A 78 1.95 -5.27 0.30
N MET A 79 1.72 -6.46 -0.28
CA MET A 79 0.93 -6.62 -1.50
C MET A 79 -0.49 -6.08 -1.32
N ASP A 80 -1.14 -6.42 -0.20
CA ASP A 80 -2.48 -5.95 0.10
C ASP A 80 -2.51 -4.41 0.21
N ARG A 81 -1.48 -3.81 0.84
CA ARG A 81 -1.34 -2.34 0.90
C ARG A 81 -1.16 -1.71 -0.49
N ALA A 82 -0.36 -2.31 -1.37
CA ALA A 82 -0.16 -1.83 -2.74
C ALA A 82 -1.45 -1.94 -3.57
N ALA A 83 -2.18 -3.05 -3.44
CA ALA A 83 -3.47 -3.24 -4.10
C ALA A 83 -4.50 -2.18 -3.65
N ILE A 84 -4.51 -1.85 -2.36
CA ILE A 84 -5.37 -0.80 -1.81
C ILE A 84 -4.98 0.57 -2.32
N ALA A 85 -3.68 0.89 -2.40
CA ALA A 85 -3.21 2.14 -2.98
C ALA A 85 -3.66 2.28 -4.45
N THR A 86 -3.51 1.21 -5.23
CA THR A 86 -4.00 1.13 -6.62
C THR A 86 -5.52 1.39 -6.70
N ARG A 87 -6.33 0.70 -5.89
CA ARG A 87 -7.80 0.87 -5.87
C ARG A 87 -8.26 2.27 -5.47
N ARG A 88 -7.47 3.01 -4.68
CA ARG A 88 -7.77 4.42 -4.36
C ARG A 88 -7.69 5.32 -5.58
N HIS A 89 -6.92 4.97 -6.61
CA HIS A 89 -6.88 5.69 -7.88
C HIS A 89 -8.17 5.54 -8.69
N GLU A 90 -8.99 4.52 -8.40
CA GLU A 90 -10.32 4.34 -9.02
C GLU A 90 -11.41 5.21 -8.39
N PHE A 91 -11.06 6.00 -7.36
CA PHE A 91 -12.01 6.92 -6.74
C PHE A 91 -12.28 8.11 -7.66
N THR A 92 -13.55 8.42 -7.79
CA THR A 92 -13.96 9.74 -8.29
C THR A 92 -13.48 10.84 -7.32
N PRO A 93 -13.33 12.09 -7.78
CA PRO A 93 -12.95 13.19 -6.89
C PRO A 93 -13.88 13.36 -5.68
N ALA A 94 -15.18 13.08 -5.84
CA ALA A 94 -16.17 13.11 -4.77
C ALA A 94 -15.93 11.99 -3.73
N GLU A 95 -15.75 10.75 -4.19
CA GLU A 95 -15.43 9.61 -3.32
C GLU A 95 -14.11 9.85 -2.55
N ALA A 96 -13.09 10.39 -3.22
CA ALA A 96 -11.82 10.69 -2.57
C ALA A 96 -11.97 11.74 -1.45
N LYS A 97 -12.81 12.76 -1.63
CA LYS A 97 -13.12 13.76 -0.57
C LYS A 97 -13.85 13.11 0.60
N VAL A 98 -14.91 12.35 0.33
CA VAL A 98 -15.69 11.64 1.37
C VAL A 98 -14.81 10.66 2.16
N ALA A 99 -13.98 9.87 1.47
CA ALA A 99 -13.07 8.91 2.09
C ALA A 99 -12.08 9.59 3.03
N ARG A 100 -11.47 10.72 2.63
CA ARG A 100 -10.51 11.47 3.45
C ARG A 100 -11.14 12.03 4.73
N LEU A 101 -12.29 12.70 4.62
CA LEU A 101 -12.97 13.29 5.77
C LEU A 101 -13.49 12.21 6.74
N THR A 102 -13.97 11.10 6.20
CA THR A 102 -14.39 9.95 7.00
C THR A 102 -13.20 9.33 7.73
N ALA A 103 -12.06 9.19 7.06
CA ALA A 103 -10.84 8.67 7.67
C ALA A 103 -10.21 9.59 8.73
N SER A 104 -10.47 10.90 8.67
CA SER A 104 -10.05 11.83 9.73
C SER A 104 -10.93 11.77 10.98
N GLY A 105 -11.96 10.91 11.00
CA GLY A 105 -12.82 10.68 12.17
C GLY A 105 -14.19 11.35 12.09
N MET A 106 -14.50 12.13 11.05
CA MET A 106 -15.75 12.88 10.94
C MET A 106 -16.96 11.98 10.68
N THR A 107 -18.01 12.09 11.47
CA THR A 107 -19.29 11.40 11.27
C THR A 107 -19.92 11.74 9.91
N ASN A 108 -20.86 10.91 9.43
CA ASN A 108 -21.51 11.16 8.14
C ASN A 108 -22.21 12.54 8.10
N GLY A 109 -22.75 13.00 9.24
CA GLY A 109 -23.35 14.33 9.35
C GLY A 109 -22.33 15.47 9.22
N GLU A 110 -21.16 15.34 9.86
CA GLU A 110 -20.09 16.33 9.74
C GLU A 110 -19.49 16.36 8.33
N VAL A 111 -19.31 15.19 7.70
CA VAL A 111 -18.86 15.10 6.30
C VAL A 111 -19.88 15.74 5.36
N ALA A 112 -21.17 15.47 5.59
CA ALA A 112 -22.27 16.05 4.82
C ALA A 112 -22.28 17.58 4.91
N ALA A 113 -22.12 18.12 6.13
CA ALA A 113 -22.00 19.56 6.36
C ALA A 113 -20.76 20.16 5.66
N ALA A 114 -19.60 19.52 5.79
CA ALA A 114 -18.35 20.01 5.19
C ALA A 114 -18.37 19.99 3.65
N LEU A 115 -19.13 19.09 3.04
CA LEU A 115 -19.25 18.94 1.59
C LEU A 115 -20.53 19.56 1.02
N PHE A 116 -21.39 20.16 1.85
CA PHE A 116 -22.69 20.73 1.46
C PHE A 116 -23.60 19.73 0.71
N ILE A 117 -23.67 18.49 1.22
CA ILE A 117 -24.52 17.40 0.67
C ILE A 117 -25.37 16.76 1.77
N SER A 118 -26.28 15.85 1.41
CA SER A 118 -27.05 15.10 2.40
C SER A 118 -26.21 13.98 3.06
N PRO A 119 -26.47 13.63 4.33
CA PRO A 119 -25.87 12.44 4.95
C PRO A 119 -26.13 11.16 4.16
N LYS A 120 -27.28 11.07 3.47
CA LYS A 120 -27.61 9.93 2.61
C LYS A 120 -26.70 9.82 1.40
N THR A 121 -26.29 10.95 0.84
CA THR A 121 -25.30 11.01 -0.25
C THR A 121 -23.92 10.55 0.23
N VAL A 122 -23.53 10.89 1.46
CA VAL A 122 -22.30 10.38 2.08
C VAL A 122 -22.34 8.86 2.23
N GLU A 123 -23.44 8.30 2.73
CA GLU A 123 -23.63 6.84 2.84
C GLU A 123 -23.52 6.15 1.48
N PHE A 124 -24.13 6.72 0.44
CA PHE A 124 -24.04 6.19 -0.92
C PHE A 124 -22.58 6.13 -1.42
N HIS A 125 -21.83 7.24 -1.27
CA HIS A 125 -20.41 7.26 -1.62
C HIS A 125 -19.59 6.25 -0.80
N LEU A 126 -19.85 6.13 0.50
CA LEU A 126 -19.15 5.16 1.36
C LEU A 126 -19.41 3.71 0.92
N GLY A 127 -20.64 3.37 0.50
CA GLY A 127 -20.92 2.04 -0.06
C GLY A 127 -20.10 1.75 -1.32
N GLY A 128 -19.95 2.73 -2.22
CA GLY A 128 -19.09 2.64 -3.39
C GLY A 128 -17.61 2.48 -3.02
N ILE A 129 -17.11 3.30 -2.11
CA ILE A 129 -15.73 3.27 -1.61
C ILE A 129 -15.41 1.91 -0.97
N TYR A 130 -16.28 1.41 -0.11
CA TYR A 130 -16.07 0.13 0.58
C TYR A 130 -15.99 -1.03 -0.41
N ARG A 131 -16.87 -1.05 -1.41
CA ARG A 131 -16.83 -2.04 -2.49
C ARG A 131 -15.55 -1.94 -3.32
N LYS A 132 -15.12 -0.73 -3.70
CA LYS A 132 -13.88 -0.51 -4.47
C LYS A 132 -12.64 -0.94 -3.69
N LEU A 133 -12.60 -0.69 -2.39
CA LEU A 133 -11.48 -1.08 -1.53
C LEU A 133 -11.53 -2.57 -1.11
N GLY A 134 -12.72 -3.19 -1.13
CA GLY A 134 -12.93 -4.54 -0.61
C GLY A 134 -13.00 -4.60 0.91
N ILE A 135 -13.42 -3.51 1.55
CA ILE A 135 -13.47 -3.35 3.01
C ILE A 135 -14.90 -3.36 3.51
N ARG A 136 -15.09 -3.63 4.80
CA ARG A 136 -16.42 -3.77 5.41
C ARG A 136 -16.71 -2.73 6.48
N SER A 137 -15.68 -2.05 6.98
CA SER A 137 -15.82 -1.16 8.12
C SER A 137 -15.17 0.21 7.92
N ARG A 138 -15.72 1.18 8.64
CA ARG A 138 -15.15 2.52 8.76
C ARG A 138 -13.75 2.49 9.41
N ALA A 139 -13.53 1.56 10.35
CA ALA A 139 -12.24 1.37 10.99
C ALA A 139 -11.18 0.90 9.99
N GLU A 140 -11.52 -0.06 9.12
CA GLU A 140 -10.67 -0.46 7.99
C GLU A 140 -10.40 0.73 7.07
N LEU A 141 -11.42 1.54 6.74
CA LEU A 141 -11.21 2.75 5.93
C LEU A 141 -10.16 3.67 6.57
N GLY A 142 -10.24 3.92 7.88
CA GLY A 142 -9.24 4.71 8.61
C GLY A 142 -7.83 4.12 8.52
N GLY A 143 -7.70 2.80 8.66
CA GLY A 143 -6.43 2.08 8.51
C GLY A 143 -5.84 2.17 7.10
N HIS A 144 -6.69 2.08 6.06
CA HIS A 144 -6.28 2.17 4.66
C HIS A 144 -6.05 3.60 4.19
N MET A 145 -6.72 4.57 4.81
CA MET A 145 -6.61 5.97 4.43
C MET A 145 -5.42 6.68 5.08
N ARG A 146 -4.99 6.23 6.27
CA ARG A 146 -3.75 6.70 6.91
C ARG A 146 -2.55 6.35 6.01
N GLU A 147 -1.97 7.37 5.39
CA GLU A 147 -0.58 7.26 4.93
C GLU A 147 0.29 7.08 6.19
N PRO A 148 1.24 6.13 6.21
CA PRO A 148 2.20 6.08 7.30
C PRO A 148 2.94 7.42 7.33
N LYS A 149 2.80 8.16 8.44
CA LYS A 149 3.75 9.21 8.76
C LYS A 149 5.12 8.55 8.84
N GLU A 150 6.04 9.12 8.08
CA GLU A 150 7.46 8.75 8.01
C GLU A 150 8.12 8.72 9.39
#